data_AF-A0A949H3G2-F1
#
_entry.id   AF-A0A949H3G2-F1
#
_cell.length_a   1.000
_cell.length_b   1.000
_cell.length_c   1.000
_cell.angle_alpha   90.00
_cell.angle_beta   90.00
_cell.angle_gamma   90.00
#
_symmetry.space_group_name_H-M   'P 1'
#
loop_
_entity.id
_entity.type
_entity.pdbx_description
1 polymer ?
#
loop_
_entity_poly.entity_id
_entity_poly.type
_entity_poly.pdbx_seq_one_letter_code
_entity_poly.pdbx_strand_id
1 'polypeptide(L)'
;MRSRFAYLIVLAFLFSHEVDAAFRHEWRVLPLTSFMPEDAGRETFVWLHVPLFAGLLLGGERRALRAIVALFSIAHVGLHWIYRNHPANEFNTLSSWLLILGAGLSGAVYLLLARRDAAAHARPS
;
A
#
# COMPACT_ATOMS: atom_id res chain seq x y z
N MET A 1 16.14 -7.29 -11.91
CA MET A 1 15.97 -8.12 -10.69
C MET A 1 15.85 -7.29 -9.41
N ARG A 2 16.73 -6.31 -9.15
CA ARG A 2 16.68 -5.47 -7.94
C ARG A 2 15.38 -4.67 -7.77
N SER A 3 14.89 -4.03 -8.84
CA SER A 3 13.60 -3.32 -8.82
C SER A 3 12.42 -4.26 -8.55
N ARG A 4 12.41 -5.46 -9.13
CA ARG A 4 11.39 -6.48 -8.86
C ARG A 4 11.39 -6.89 -7.38
N PHE A 5 12.55 -7.12 -6.78
CA PHE A 5 12.65 -7.44 -5.37
C PHE A 5 12.11 -6.29 -4.50
N ALA A 6 12.50 -5.05 -4.76
CA ALA A 6 11.96 -3.88 -4.04
C ALA A 6 10.43 -3.78 -4.15
N TYR A 7 9.86 -4.08 -5.32
CA TYR A 7 8.41 -4.11 -5.49
C TYR A 7 7.72 -5.20 -4.66
N LEU A 8 8.33 -6.39 -4.53
CA LEU A 8 7.77 -7.43 -3.67
C LEU A 8 7.79 -7.01 -2.20
N ILE A 9 8.80 -6.25 -1.76
CA ILE A 9 8.82 -5.66 -0.43
C ILE A 9 7.72 -4.60 -0.25
N VAL A 10 7.41 -3.80 -1.28
CA VAL A 10 6.24 -2.89 -1.25
C VAL A 10 4.95 -3.67 -0.99
N LEU A 11 4.72 -4.75 -1.74
CA LEU A 11 3.53 -5.59 -1.54
C LEU A 11 3.50 -6.25 -0.17
N ALA A 12 4.64 -6.73 0.33
CA ALA A 12 4.73 -7.35 1.64
C ALA A 12 4.32 -6.37 2.77
N PHE A 13 4.81 -5.13 2.71
CA PHE A 13 4.41 -4.10 3.67
C PHE A 13 2.95 -3.69 3.50
N LEU A 14 2.47 -3.47 2.27
CA LEU A 14 1.06 -3.14 2.02
C LEU A 14 0.12 -4.22 2.54
N PHE A 15 0.33 -5.49 2.18
CA PHE A 15 -0.55 -6.58 2.62
C PHE A 15 -0.50 -6.77 4.13
N SER A 16 0.67 -6.66 4.74
CA SER A 16 0.79 -6.72 6.21
C SER A 16 0.09 -5.53 6.87
N HIS A 17 0.14 -4.35 6.24
CA HIS A 17 -0.60 -3.18 6.70
C HIS A 17 -2.11 -3.38 6.56
N GLU A 18 -2.62 -3.97 5.48
CA GLU A 18 -4.06 -4.26 5.35
C GLU A 18 -4.56 -5.27 6.40
N VAL A 19 -3.71 -6.23 6.80
CA VAL A 19 -4.00 -7.12 7.93
C VAL A 19 -4.09 -6.30 9.23
N ASP A 20 -3.11 -5.44 9.50
CA ASP A 20 -3.16 -4.52 10.66
C ASP A 20 -4.39 -3.59 10.59
N ALA A 21 -4.73 -3.07 9.41
CA ALA A 21 -5.89 -2.21 9.18
C ALA A 21 -7.21 -2.90 9.52
N ALA A 22 -7.34 -4.19 9.18
CA ALA A 22 -8.48 -4.99 9.61
C ALA A 22 -8.53 -5.14 11.14
N PHE A 23 -7.38 -5.35 11.81
CA PHE A 23 -7.30 -5.40 13.27
C PHE A 23 -7.59 -4.04 13.93
N ARG A 24 -7.32 -2.94 13.22
CA ARG A 24 -7.47 -1.54 13.67
C ARG A 24 -8.75 -0.88 13.17
N HIS A 25 -9.69 -1.67 12.65
CA HIS A 25 -11.01 -1.21 12.23
C HIS A 25 -10.96 -0.03 11.24
N GLU A 26 -10.01 -0.03 10.30
CA GLU A 26 -9.79 1.10 9.39
C GLU A 26 -11.04 1.46 8.56
N TRP A 27 -11.95 0.52 8.35
CA TRP A 27 -13.25 0.78 7.71
C TRP A 27 -14.06 1.88 8.39
N ARG A 28 -13.82 2.19 9.67
CA ARG A 28 -14.44 3.31 10.40
C ARG A 28 -13.89 4.68 9.99
N VAL A 29 -12.72 4.72 9.36
CA VAL A 29 -12.04 5.94 8.90
C VAL A 29 -12.21 6.13 7.39
N LEU A 30 -12.20 5.04 6.61
CA LEU A 30 -12.26 5.10 5.15
C LEU A 30 -13.56 5.76 4.66
N PRO A 31 -13.50 6.80 3.81
CA PRO A 31 -14.70 7.47 3.30
C PRO A 31 -15.69 6.54 2.59
N LEU A 32 -15.21 5.42 2.05
CA LEU A 32 -16.04 4.43 1.34
C LEU A 32 -16.87 3.54 2.27
N THR A 33 -16.46 3.36 3.53
CA THR A 33 -17.09 2.40 4.47
C THR A 33 -17.47 3.01 5.80
N SER A 34 -16.98 4.21 6.14
CA SER A 34 -17.18 4.84 7.46
C SER A 34 -18.62 5.18 7.79
N PHE A 35 -19.48 5.27 6.78
CA PHE A 35 -20.93 5.48 6.93
C PHE A 35 -21.72 4.18 7.11
N MET A 36 -21.08 3.02 6.96
CA MET A 36 -21.76 1.71 7.03
C MET A 36 -21.92 1.26 8.49
N PRO A 37 -22.97 0.46 8.80
CA PRO A 37 -23.04 -0.26 10.07
C PRO A 37 -21.79 -1.12 10.29
N GLU A 38 -21.37 -1.29 11.55
CA GLU A 38 -20.10 -1.91 11.92
C GLU A 38 -19.81 -3.24 11.21
N ASP A 39 -20.75 -4.21 11.28
CA ASP A 39 -20.57 -5.51 10.62
C ASP A 39 -20.52 -5.40 9.09
N ALA A 40 -21.35 -4.54 8.50
CA ALA A 40 -21.36 -4.32 7.06
C ALA A 40 -20.08 -3.64 6.56
N GLY A 41 -19.55 -2.68 7.32
CA GLY A 41 -18.28 -2.01 7.04
C GLY A 41 -17.11 -2.98 7.10
N ARG A 42 -17.05 -3.83 8.14
CA ARG A 42 -16.04 -4.89 8.27
C ARG A 42 -16.07 -5.87 7.10
N GLU A 43 -17.24 -6.45 6.80
CA GLU A 43 -17.36 -7.41 5.71
C GLU A 43 -17.02 -6.76 4.36
N THR A 44 -17.51 -5.54 4.11
CA THR A 44 -17.20 -4.81 2.87
C THR A 44 -15.71 -4.55 2.73
N PHE A 45 -15.04 -4.13 3.81
CA PHE A 45 -13.60 -3.93 3.84
C PHE A 45 -12.88 -5.23 3.44
N VAL A 46 -13.15 -6.34 4.13
CA VAL A 46 -12.46 -7.62 3.85
C VAL A 46 -12.72 -8.12 2.42
N TRP A 47 -13.97 -8.11 1.98
CA TRP A 47 -14.34 -8.66 0.67
C TRP A 47 -13.86 -7.81 -0.50
N LEU A 48 -13.78 -6.48 -0.36
CA LEU A 48 -13.18 -5.62 -1.40
C LEU A 48 -11.67 -5.84 -1.57
N HIS A 49 -10.98 -6.29 -0.52
CA HIS A 49 -9.55 -6.58 -0.60
C HIS A 49 -9.24 -7.84 -1.44
N VAL A 50 -10.15 -8.82 -1.51
CA VAL A 50 -9.94 -10.05 -2.32
C VAL A 50 -9.69 -9.74 -3.80
N PRO A 51 -10.59 -9.05 -4.54
CA PRO A 51 -10.35 -8.72 -5.94
C PRO A 51 -9.20 -7.71 -6.10
N LEU A 52 -8.99 -6.80 -5.14
CA LEU A 52 -7.86 -5.88 -5.14
C LEU A 52 -6.53 -6.65 -5.11
N PHE A 53 -6.35 -7.57 -4.17
CA PHE A 53 -5.14 -8.39 -4.04
C PHE A 53 -4.93 -9.28 -5.26
N ALA A 54 -5.99 -9.92 -5.78
CA ALA A 54 -5.91 -10.69 -7.02
C ALA A 54 -5.39 -9.82 -8.18
N GLY A 55 -5.93 -8.61 -8.36
CA GLY A 55 -5.50 -7.67 -9.38
C GLY A 55 -4.04 -7.22 -9.22
N LEU A 56 -3.60 -6.94 -7.99
CA LEU A 56 -2.22 -6.55 -7.69
C LEU A 56 -1.23 -7.69 -7.99
N LEU A 57 -1.57 -8.92 -7.60
CA LEU A 57 -0.72 -10.10 -7.82
C LEU A 57 -0.62 -10.44 -9.32
N LEU A 58 -1.75 -10.49 -10.04
CA LEU A 58 -1.78 -10.77 -11.48
C LEU A 58 -1.08 -9.69 -12.29
N GLY A 59 -1.26 -8.42 -11.91
CA GLY A 59 -0.69 -7.29 -12.61
C GLY A 59 0.77 -6.99 -12.26
N GLY A 60 1.36 -7.67 -11.28
CA GLY A 60 2.70 -7.41 -10.75
C GLY A 60 3.83 -7.51 -11.78
N GLU A 61 3.60 -8.18 -12.92
CA GLU A 61 4.53 -8.24 -14.05
C GLU A 61 4.61 -6.92 -14.84
N ARG A 62 3.53 -6.13 -14.81
CA ARG A 62 3.40 -4.90 -15.59
C ARG A 62 4.14 -3.76 -14.91
N ARG A 63 5.20 -3.25 -15.54
CA ARG A 63 6.02 -2.14 -15.01
C ARG A 63 5.19 -0.91 -14.61
N ALA A 64 4.17 -0.57 -15.42
CA ALA A 64 3.28 0.56 -15.14
C ALA A 64 2.50 0.36 -13.83
N LEU A 65 1.92 -0.83 -13.61
CA LEU A 65 1.18 -1.12 -12.38
C LEU A 65 2.11 -1.05 -11.17
N ARG A 66 3.30 -1.64 -11.25
CA ARG A 66 4.29 -1.55 -10.16
C ARG A 66 4.63 -0.10 -9.79
N ALA A 67 4.75 0.78 -10.78
CA ALA A 67 4.99 2.21 -10.54
C ALA A 67 3.78 2.90 -9.90
N ILE A 68 2.56 2.58 -10.33
CA ILE A 68 1.33 3.09 -9.73
C ILE A 68 1.24 2.67 -8.26
N VAL A 69 1.44 1.38 -7.97
CA VAL A 69 1.41 0.84 -6.59
C VAL A 69 2.48 1.49 -5.71
N ALA A 70 3.69 1.69 -6.24
CA ALA A 70 4.76 2.37 -5.50
C ALA A 70 4.44 3.85 -5.22
N LEU A 71 3.87 4.58 -6.19
CA LEU A 71 3.41 5.95 -5.99
C LEU A 71 2.26 6.02 -4.98
N PHE A 72 1.30 5.11 -5.11
CA PHE A 72 0.20 4.95 -4.15
C PHE A 72 0.76 4.73 -2.74
N SER A 73 1.71 3.81 -2.56
CA SER A 73 2.31 3.52 -1.25
C SER A 73 2.95 4.75 -0.59
N ILE A 74 3.58 5.63 -1.39
CA ILE A 74 4.13 6.90 -0.88
C ILE A 74 3.00 7.85 -0.48
N ALA A 75 1.98 8.01 -1.33
CA ALA A 75 0.83 8.86 -1.05
C ALA A 75 0.02 8.35 0.16
N HIS A 76 -0.05 7.03 0.34
CA HIS A 76 -0.73 6.34 1.43
C HIS A 76 -0.16 6.71 2.80
N VAL A 77 1.17 6.86 2.91
CA VAL A 77 1.80 7.43 4.12
C VAL A 77 1.23 8.82 4.43
N GLY A 78 1.09 9.66 3.41
CA GLY A 78 0.48 10.99 3.55
C GLY A 78 -0.97 10.93 4.00
N LEU A 79 -1.73 9.95 3.50
CA LEU A 79 -3.12 9.72 3.92
C LEU A 79 -3.18 9.41 5.42
N HIS A 80 -2.39 8.45 5.90
CA HIS A 80 -2.35 8.14 7.34
C HIS A 80 -1.86 9.32 8.17
N TRP A 81 -0.90 10.10 7.66
CA TRP A 81 -0.46 11.30 8.34
C TRP A 81 -1.59 12.32 8.49
N ILE A 82 -2.41 12.53 7.46
CA ILE A 82 -3.56 13.44 7.50
C ILE A 82 -4.63 12.94 8.47
N TYR A 83 -4.97 11.65 8.42
CA TYR A 83 -6.02 11.06 9.26
C TYR A 83 -5.53 10.63 10.66
N ARG A 84 -4.27 10.89 11.04
CA ARG A 84 -3.69 10.43 12.32
C ARG A 84 -4.44 10.89 13.57
N ASN A 85 -5.12 12.03 13.50
CA ASN A 85 -5.89 12.61 14.60
C ASN A 85 -7.40 12.33 14.47
N HIS A 86 -7.82 11.52 13.49
CA HIS A 86 -9.23 11.16 13.34
C HIS A 86 -9.67 10.33 14.55
N PRO A 87 -10.86 10.58 15.14
CA PRO A 87 -11.28 9.95 16.39
C PRO A 87 -11.41 8.42 16.32
N ALA A 88 -11.70 7.89 15.13
CA ALA A 88 -11.79 6.45 14.89
C ALA A 88 -10.48 5.83 14.38
N ASN A 89 -9.37 6.58 14.33
CA ASN A 89 -8.08 6.04 13.89
C ASN A 89 -7.37 5.31 15.04
N GLU A 90 -7.10 4.02 14.85
CA GLU A 90 -6.47 3.15 15.85
C GLU A 90 -5.00 2.81 15.53
N PHE A 91 -4.39 3.41 14.49
CA PHE A 91 -2.97 3.25 14.13
C PHE A 91 -2.04 4.03 15.07
N ASN A 92 -2.04 3.65 16.34
CA ASN A 92 -1.32 4.32 17.43
C ASN A 92 -0.08 3.56 17.93
N THR A 93 0.32 2.50 17.24
CA THR A 93 1.49 1.69 17.61
C THR A 93 2.66 1.88 16.67
N LEU A 94 3.88 1.66 17.18
CA LEU A 94 5.08 1.64 16.35
C LEU A 94 4.96 0.63 15.21
N SER A 95 4.41 -0.57 15.47
CA SER A 95 4.25 -1.62 14.47
C SER A 95 3.40 -1.15 13.28
N SER A 96 2.24 -0.54 13.54
CA SER A 96 1.38 0.03 12.50
C SER A 96 2.13 1.06 11.65
N TRP A 97 2.84 2.00 12.30
CA TRP A 97 3.61 3.01 11.58
C TRP A 97 4.79 2.43 10.81
N LEU A 98 5.46 1.38 11.31
CA LEU A 98 6.52 0.69 10.57
C LEU A 98 5.99 0.04 9.30
N LEU A 99 4.78 -0.53 9.33
CA LEU A 99 4.14 -1.10 8.14
C LEU A 99 3.82 -0.02 7.11
N ILE A 100 3.18 1.08 7.55
CA ILE A 100 2.81 2.21 6.70
C ILE A 100 4.05 2.87 6.09
N LEU A 101 5.02 3.26 6.91
CA LEU A 101 6.26 3.90 6.46
C LEU A 101 7.13 2.95 5.63
N GLY A 102 7.14 1.66 5.98
CA GLY A 102 7.83 0.62 5.23
C GLY A 102 7.32 0.48 3.80
N ALA A 103 6.00 0.52 3.60
CA ALA A 103 5.37 0.55 2.28
C ALA A 103 5.80 1.78 1.47
N GLY A 104 5.72 2.98 2.06
CA GLY A 104 6.11 4.22 1.39
C GLY A 104 7.60 4.27 1.03
N LEU A 105 8.48 3.91 1.97
CA LEU A 105 9.92 3.90 1.76
C LEU A 105 10.33 2.89 0.69
N SER A 106 9.81 1.67 0.75
CA SER A 106 10.08 0.66 -0.28
C SER A 106 9.53 1.08 -1.64
N GLY A 107 8.42 1.82 -1.70
CA GLY A 107 7.88 2.42 -2.92
C GLY A 107 8.84 3.43 -3.54
N ALA A 108 9.41 4.32 -2.73
CA ALA A 108 10.42 5.28 -3.19
C ALA A 108 11.69 4.56 -3.70
N VAL A 109 12.17 3.55 -2.97
CA VAL A 109 13.31 2.71 -3.38
C VAL A 109 13.01 2.01 -4.71
N TYR A 110 11.83 1.44 -4.89
CA TYR A 110 11.40 0.82 -6.15
C TYR A 110 11.50 1.81 -7.31
N LEU A 111 10.94 3.01 -7.18
CA LEU A 111 10.93 4.01 -8.25
C LEU A 111 12.37 4.44 -8.63
N LEU A 112 13.25 4.60 -7.65
CA LEU A 112 14.66 4.92 -7.88
C LEU A 112 15.36 3.80 -8.66
N LEU A 113 15.17 2.54 -8.26
CA LEU A 113 15.76 1.39 -8.95
C LEU A 113 15.18 1.20 -10.35
N ALA A 114 13.87 1.34 -10.51
CA ALA A 114 13.19 1.21 -11.79
C ALA A 114 13.62 2.30 -12.79
N ARG A 115 13.91 3.52 -12.33
CA ARG A 115 14.49 4.59 -13.15
C ARG A 115 15.91 4.25 -13.61
N ARG A 116 16.74 3.73 -12.69
CA ARG A 116 18.12 3.31 -13.01
C ARG A 116 18.14 2.17 -14.03
N ASP A 117 17.29 1.16 -13.85
CA ASP A 117 17.16 0.04 -14.78
C ASP A 117 16.78 0.54 -16.18
N ALA A 118 15.86 1.50 -16.28
CA ALA A 118 15.45 2.06 -17.58
C ALA A 118 16.55 2.88 -18.26
N ALA A 119 17.28 3.70 -17.49
CA ALA A 119 18.38 4.50 -18.01
C ALA A 119 19.56 3.63 -18.50
N ALA A 120 19.78 2.47 -17.89
CA ALA A 120 20.81 1.52 -18.31
C ALA A 120 20.51 0.92 -19.70
N HIS A 121 19.25 0.64 -20.02
CA HIS A 121 18.84 0.08 -21.31
C HIS A 121 18.78 1.12 -22.44
N ALA A 122 18.77 2.42 -22.11
CA ALA A 122 18.65 3.50 -23.08
C ALA A 122 20.00 4.03 -23.60
N ARG A 123 21.14 3.55 -23.08
CA ARG A 123 22.47 3.95 -23.58
C ARG A 123 22.83 3.07 -24.79
N PRO A 124 23.08 3.64 -25.98
CA PRO A 124 23.62 2.88 -27.10
C PRO A 124 25.05 2.41 -26.79
N SER A 125 25.36 1.17 -27.17
CA SER A 125 26.68 0.53 -27.09
C SER A 125 27.68 1.17 -28.04
#